data_AF-A0A146JWZ3-F1
#
_entry.id   AF-A0A146JWZ3-F1
#
_cell.length_a   1.000
_cell.length_b   1.000
_cell.length_c   1.000
_cell.angle_alpha   90.00
_cell.angle_beta   90.00
_cell.angle_gamma   90.00
#
_symmetry.space_group_name_H-M   'P 1'
#
loop_
_entity.id
_entity.type
_entity.pdbx_description
1 polymer ?
#
loop_
_entity_poly.entity_id
_entity_poly.type
_entity_poly.pdbx_seq_one_letter_code
_entity_poly.pdbx_strand_id
1 'polypeptide(L)'
;GIMNFVIKDHVVKYIKQKMIIYNQQNEVVAELPTVGAFNPYLCTSIPMNNKIYIMSNQILYEADLLNIKKLAQVDAGSGFARMAIINNQIILTDEQRFFQFSNGLQNLKLYYNGISLEQIIISGSTGFHQLGQNVLVKCNTTQGFMFFQLKEDLSVCLLAQYQNDKFFSTELGNGYAVFQSKTKQILFDLTTMRYQEQQRTQVMNFELEIKKLNQDFSENRDRIHKQFIDKNYVPIDLNQLLPQEAQKQLVKKQELQMQISSVRREMEAQNGQFQLQLTEMMQNLRDQSQLISQQKLEIQNLKLQIEHEKSTSENQIKNLQTQIELNTNQVEKYKAKSEKLVLFVAD
;
A
#
# COMPACT_ATOMS: atom_id res chain seq x y z
N GLY A 1 -5.27 -3.08 7.89
CA GLY A 1 -5.86 -2.48 6.68
C GLY A 1 -7.09 -1.68 7.07
N ILE A 2 -7.44 -0.64 6.31
CA ILE A 2 -8.73 0.02 6.46
C ILE A 2 -9.74 -0.83 5.69
N MET A 3 -10.63 -1.51 6.41
CA MET A 3 -11.76 -2.22 5.80
C MET A 3 -12.90 -1.23 5.65
N ASN A 4 -13.30 -0.95 4.41
CA ASN A 4 -14.44 -0.10 4.09
C ASN A 4 -15.53 -0.97 3.46
N PHE A 5 -16.74 -0.96 3.99
CA PHE A 5 -17.90 -1.54 3.31
C PHE A 5 -19.13 -0.68 3.57
N VAL A 6 -20.11 -0.77 2.67
CA VAL A 6 -21.31 0.08 2.67
C VAL A 6 -22.51 -0.70 3.20
N ILE A 7 -23.20 -0.16 4.21
CA ILE A 7 -24.50 -0.65 4.69
C ILE A 7 -25.55 0.39 4.34
N LYS A 8 -26.38 0.12 3.32
CA LYS A 8 -27.26 1.11 2.70
C LYS A 8 -26.48 2.36 2.28
N ASP A 9 -26.48 3.38 3.14
CA ASP A 9 -25.93 4.71 2.98
C ASP A 9 -24.76 5.01 3.94
N HIS A 10 -24.29 3.99 4.69
CA HIS A 10 -23.28 4.17 5.72
C HIS A 10 -21.97 3.47 5.36
N VAL A 11 -20.85 4.13 5.59
CA VAL A 11 -19.51 3.56 5.41
C VAL A 11 -19.04 3.03 6.75
N VAL A 12 -18.76 1.73 6.86
CA VAL A 12 -18.15 1.16 8.06
C VAL A 12 -16.64 1.10 7.87
N LYS A 13 -15.87 1.70 8.79
CA LYS A 13 -14.40 1.67 8.79
C LYS A 13 -13.86 0.97 10.03
N TYR A 14 -12.86 0.12 9.85
CA TYR A 14 -12.09 -0.41 10.98
C TYR A 14 -10.88 0.50 11.29
N ILE A 15 -10.84 1.08 12.49
CA ILE A 15 -9.79 1.99 12.95
C ILE A 15 -9.37 1.59 14.37
N LYS A 16 -8.07 1.30 14.58
CA LYS A 16 -7.48 1.05 15.91
C LYS A 16 -8.31 0.10 16.79
N GLN A 17 -8.71 -1.05 16.24
CA GLN A 17 -9.52 -2.08 16.91
C GLN A 17 -11.01 -1.80 17.06
N LYS A 18 -11.49 -0.66 16.58
CA LYS A 18 -12.91 -0.30 16.56
C LYS A 18 -13.46 -0.37 15.15
N MET A 19 -14.72 -0.79 15.02
CA MET A 19 -15.48 -0.54 13.79
C MET A 19 -16.36 0.68 14.00
N ILE A 20 -16.26 1.64 13.09
CA ILE A 20 -16.94 2.92 13.17
C ILE A 20 -17.83 3.05 11.94
N ILE A 21 -19.11 3.33 12.17
CA ILE A 21 -20.11 3.56 11.13
C ILE A 21 -20.16 5.06 10.85
N TYR A 22 -19.98 5.44 9.58
CA TYR A 22 -20.05 6.81 9.09
C TYR A 22 -21.28 6.99 8.21
N ASN A 23 -21.90 8.18 8.21
CA ASN A 23 -22.90 8.55 7.20
C ASN A 23 -22.24 8.95 5.87
N GLN A 24 -23.05 9.29 4.86
CA GLN A 24 -22.58 9.72 3.53
C GLN A 24 -21.73 11.00 3.58
N GLN A 25 -21.86 11.82 4.63
CA GLN A 25 -21.09 13.03 4.88
C GLN A 25 -19.76 12.76 5.62
N ASN A 26 -19.39 11.49 5.84
CA ASN A 26 -18.23 11.07 6.65
C ASN A 26 -18.30 11.47 8.13
N GLU A 27 -19.49 11.70 8.68
CA GLU A 27 -19.68 11.90 10.11
C GLU A 27 -19.88 10.56 10.82
N VAL A 28 -19.37 10.43 12.04
CA VAL A 28 -19.53 9.21 12.84
C VAL A 28 -20.98 9.10 13.33
N VAL A 29 -21.66 8.03 12.92
CA VAL A 29 -23.03 7.70 13.31
C VAL A 29 -23.06 6.76 14.51
N ALA A 30 -22.16 5.77 14.55
CA ALA A 30 -22.08 4.83 15.65
C ALA A 30 -20.67 4.19 15.74
N GLU A 31 -20.27 3.80 16.95
CA GLU A 31 -19.15 2.90 17.17
C GLU A 31 -19.69 1.52 17.55
N LEU A 32 -19.24 0.47 16.87
CA LEU A 32 -19.57 -0.90 17.26
C LEU A 32 -18.69 -1.34 18.43
N PRO A 33 -19.16 -2.27 19.28
CA PRO A 33 -18.38 -2.77 20.41
C PRO A 33 -16.98 -3.25 20.01
N THR A 34 -15.98 -2.95 20.84
CA THR A 34 -14.60 -3.38 20.60
C THR A 34 -14.47 -4.86 20.98
N VAL A 35 -14.03 -5.71 20.05
CA VAL A 35 -13.61 -7.08 20.41
C VAL A 35 -12.10 -7.08 20.55
N GLY A 36 -11.62 -7.33 21.77
CA GLY A 36 -10.19 -7.35 22.10
C GLY A 36 -9.36 -8.43 21.39
N ALA A 37 -9.93 -9.16 20.41
CA ALA A 37 -9.30 -10.29 19.74
C ALA A 37 -9.34 -10.23 18.19
N PHE A 38 -9.87 -9.16 17.59
CA PHE A 38 -9.86 -9.05 16.13
C PHE A 38 -8.44 -8.77 15.62
N ASN A 39 -7.96 -9.63 14.71
CA ASN A 39 -6.77 -9.33 13.93
C ASN A 39 -7.19 -8.53 12.67
N PRO A 40 -6.89 -7.23 12.59
CA PRO A 40 -7.34 -6.37 11.49
C PRO A 40 -6.68 -6.62 10.14
N TYR A 41 -5.68 -7.50 10.10
CA TYR A 41 -4.97 -7.84 8.88
C TYR A 41 -5.58 -9.05 8.16
N LEU A 42 -6.43 -9.83 8.84
CA LEU A 42 -7.00 -11.08 8.34
C LEU A 42 -8.49 -11.19 8.68
N CYS A 43 -9.24 -10.10 8.46
CA CYS A 43 -10.68 -10.11 8.62
C CYS A 43 -11.38 -9.84 7.28
N THR A 44 -12.57 -10.42 7.13
CA THR A 44 -13.56 -10.04 6.12
C THR A 44 -14.90 -9.78 6.79
N SER A 45 -15.73 -8.95 6.18
CA SER A 45 -17.07 -8.69 6.71
C SER A 45 -18.08 -8.55 5.60
N ILE A 46 -19.33 -8.88 5.90
CA ILE A 46 -20.45 -8.75 4.98
C ILE A 46 -21.72 -8.34 5.74
N PRO A 47 -22.44 -7.29 5.30
CA PRO A 47 -23.68 -6.88 5.93
C PRO A 47 -24.86 -7.74 5.44
N MET A 48 -25.68 -8.25 6.36
CA MET A 48 -26.88 -9.03 6.05
C MET A 48 -27.92 -8.85 7.16
N ASN A 49 -29.20 -8.68 6.80
CA ASN A 49 -30.33 -8.63 7.75
C ASN A 49 -30.13 -7.67 8.94
N ASN A 50 -29.68 -6.43 8.67
CA ASN A 50 -29.37 -5.40 9.67
C ASN A 50 -28.25 -5.76 10.67
N LYS A 51 -27.42 -6.75 10.32
CA LYS A 51 -26.27 -7.16 11.10
C LYS A 51 -25.03 -7.19 10.23
N ILE A 52 -23.88 -7.26 10.87
CA ILE A 52 -22.58 -7.38 10.21
C ILE A 52 -22.01 -8.73 10.62
N TYR A 53 -21.72 -9.56 9.63
CA TYR A 53 -21.03 -10.82 9.84
C TYR A 53 -19.55 -10.58 9.60
N ILE A 54 -18.71 -11.01 10.54
CA ILE A 54 -17.28 -10.75 10.54
C ILE A 54 -16.57 -12.10 10.67
N MET A 55 -15.71 -12.40 9.73
CA MET A 55 -14.80 -13.53 9.82
C MET A 55 -13.42 -13.03 10.23
N SER A 56 -12.90 -13.54 11.35
CA SER A 56 -11.56 -13.18 11.86
C SER A 56 -10.97 -14.39 12.57
N ASN A 57 -9.70 -14.72 12.29
CA ASN A 57 -8.99 -15.83 12.94
C ASN A 57 -9.82 -17.12 13.02
N GLN A 58 -10.49 -17.49 11.91
CA GLN A 58 -11.32 -18.69 11.81
C GLN A 58 -12.62 -18.70 12.61
N ILE A 59 -12.99 -17.56 13.18
CA ILE A 59 -14.21 -17.41 13.93
C ILE A 59 -15.16 -16.51 13.15
N LEU A 60 -16.38 -16.99 12.92
CA LEU A 60 -17.49 -16.21 12.42
C LEU A 60 -18.17 -15.52 13.61
N TYR A 61 -18.28 -14.21 13.52
CA TYR A 61 -18.98 -13.36 14.47
C TYR A 61 -20.20 -12.73 13.80
N GLU A 62 -21.24 -12.50 14.59
CA GLU A 62 -22.35 -11.61 14.25
C GLU A 62 -22.25 -10.38 15.14
N ALA A 63 -22.26 -9.20 14.53
CA ALA A 63 -22.20 -7.91 15.18
C ALA A 63 -23.47 -7.11 14.86
N ASP A 64 -24.05 -6.51 15.89
CA ASP A 64 -25.03 -5.44 15.78
C ASP A 64 -24.53 -4.21 16.55
N LEU A 65 -25.35 -3.16 16.64
CA LEU A 65 -24.98 -1.90 17.30
C LEU A 65 -24.62 -2.07 18.79
N LEU A 66 -25.12 -3.12 19.45
CA LEU A 66 -25.06 -3.28 20.89
C LEU A 66 -24.14 -4.42 21.32
N ASN A 67 -23.99 -5.44 20.47
CA ASN A 67 -23.34 -6.68 20.85
C ASN A 67 -22.59 -7.33 19.68
N ILE A 68 -21.57 -8.10 20.03
CA ILE A 68 -20.87 -8.99 19.10
C ILE A 68 -20.84 -10.39 19.71
N LYS A 69 -21.36 -11.36 18.96
CA LYS A 69 -21.44 -12.76 19.39
C LYS A 69 -20.66 -13.67 18.45
N LYS A 70 -19.95 -14.65 19.02
CA LYS A 70 -19.35 -15.75 18.26
C LYS A 70 -20.47 -16.67 17.77
N LEU A 71 -20.47 -16.97 16.47
CA LEU A 71 -21.44 -17.87 15.83
C LEU A 71 -20.85 -19.26 15.57
N ALA A 72 -19.64 -19.31 15.03
CA ALA A 72 -19.00 -20.55 14.65
C ALA A 72 -17.48 -20.41 14.69
N GLN A 73 -16.79 -21.52 14.85
CA GLN A 73 -15.36 -21.64 14.59
C GLN A 73 -15.17 -22.69 13.52
N VAL A 74 -14.39 -22.36 12.51
CA VAL A 74 -14.12 -23.26 11.41
C VAL A 74 -12.69 -23.76 11.54
N ASP A 75 -12.48 -25.07 11.53
CA ASP A 75 -11.13 -25.62 11.61
C ASP A 75 -10.49 -25.60 10.20
N ALA A 76 -9.75 -24.52 9.89
CA ALA A 76 -8.99 -24.42 8.63
C ALA A 76 -7.53 -24.06 8.87
N GLY A 77 -6.64 -24.72 8.13
CA GLY A 77 -5.19 -24.57 8.29
C GLY A 77 -4.62 -23.20 7.90
N SER A 78 -5.33 -22.42 7.09
CA SER A 78 -4.97 -21.06 6.68
C SER A 78 -6.17 -20.15 6.91
N GLY A 79 -5.99 -19.03 7.63
CA GLY A 79 -7.07 -18.11 8.00
C GLY A 79 -8.00 -17.71 6.83
N PHE A 80 -9.26 -17.44 7.15
CA PHE A 80 -10.34 -17.28 6.17
C PHE A 80 -10.31 -15.95 5.43
N ALA A 81 -10.39 -16.04 4.10
CA ALA A 81 -10.10 -14.91 3.23
C ALA A 81 -11.30 -14.26 2.54
N ARG A 82 -12.49 -14.89 2.36
CA ARG A 82 -13.63 -14.27 1.63
C ARG A 82 -15.01 -14.87 2.01
N MET A 83 -16.06 -14.04 2.00
CA MET A 83 -17.46 -14.41 2.25
C MET A 83 -18.38 -13.91 1.13
N ALA A 84 -19.53 -14.58 0.92
CA ALA A 84 -20.60 -14.14 0.04
C ALA A 84 -21.98 -14.39 0.68
N ILE A 85 -23.01 -13.66 0.24
CA ILE A 85 -24.41 -13.90 0.62
C ILE A 85 -25.16 -14.50 -0.57
N ILE A 86 -25.82 -15.64 -0.38
CA ILE A 86 -26.66 -16.26 -1.40
C ILE A 86 -27.95 -16.71 -0.75
N ASN A 87 -29.10 -16.25 -1.25
CA ASN A 87 -30.40 -16.61 -0.68
C ASN A 87 -30.48 -16.43 0.86
N ASN A 88 -29.96 -15.31 1.37
CA ASN A 88 -29.84 -15.01 2.81
C ASN A 88 -29.01 -16.01 3.62
N GLN A 89 -28.15 -16.78 2.96
CA GLN A 89 -27.18 -17.68 3.57
C GLN A 89 -25.78 -17.12 3.37
N ILE A 90 -24.93 -17.27 4.38
CA ILE A 90 -23.53 -16.86 4.27
C ILE A 90 -22.74 -18.05 3.75
N ILE A 91 -22.06 -17.84 2.63
CA ILE A 91 -21.13 -18.79 2.04
C ILE A 91 -19.72 -18.34 2.37
N LEU A 92 -18.91 -19.27 2.86
CA LEU A 92 -17.54 -19.07 3.31
C LEU A 92 -16.60 -19.95 2.50
N THR A 93 -15.35 -19.51 2.33
CA THR A 93 -14.28 -20.36 1.81
C THR A 93 -13.02 -20.19 2.65
N ASP A 94 -12.33 -21.30 2.92
CA ASP A 94 -10.97 -21.33 3.48
C ASP A 94 -9.89 -21.41 2.38
N GLU A 95 -10.26 -20.97 1.18
CA GLU A 95 -9.49 -21.05 -0.06
C GLU A 95 -9.42 -22.44 -0.72
N GLN A 96 -9.89 -23.50 -0.06
CA GLN A 96 -9.89 -24.89 -0.57
C GLN A 96 -11.26 -25.55 -0.54
N ARG A 97 -12.04 -25.27 0.49
CA ARG A 97 -13.35 -25.81 0.80
C ARG A 97 -14.39 -24.69 0.83
N PHE A 98 -15.65 -25.09 0.72
CA PHE A 98 -16.78 -24.18 0.86
C PHE A 98 -17.62 -24.58 2.07
N PHE A 99 -18.18 -23.57 2.75
CA PHE A 99 -19.06 -23.77 3.89
C PHE A 99 -20.29 -22.89 3.76
N GLN A 100 -21.43 -23.39 4.22
CA GLN A 100 -22.65 -22.61 4.36
C GLN A 100 -22.96 -22.40 5.84
N PHE A 101 -23.44 -21.20 6.18
CA PHE A 101 -23.96 -20.88 7.50
C PHE A 101 -25.44 -20.54 7.39
N SER A 102 -26.30 -21.46 7.85
CA SER A 102 -27.77 -21.32 7.85
C SER A 102 -28.43 -21.57 9.21
N ASN A 103 -27.74 -22.25 10.14
CA ASN A 103 -28.05 -22.42 11.57
C ASN A 103 -26.92 -23.25 12.22
N GLY A 104 -25.69 -22.75 12.07
CA GLY A 104 -24.48 -23.53 12.25
C GLY A 104 -23.75 -23.71 10.93
N LEU A 105 -22.48 -24.11 11.03
CA LEU A 105 -21.58 -24.25 9.89
C LEU A 105 -21.70 -25.65 9.29
N GLN A 106 -21.90 -25.73 7.97
CA GLN A 106 -21.97 -26.99 7.24
C GLN A 106 -21.04 -26.95 6.03
N ASN A 107 -20.41 -28.08 5.71
CA ASN A 107 -19.64 -28.21 4.46
C ASN A 107 -20.58 -28.09 3.26
N LEU A 108 -20.19 -27.28 2.28
CA LEU A 108 -20.91 -27.07 1.04
C LEU A 108 -20.10 -27.63 -0.11
N LYS A 109 -20.70 -28.47 -0.95
CA LYS A 109 -20.07 -28.97 -2.17
C LYS A 109 -20.63 -28.25 -3.39
N LEU A 110 -19.76 -27.52 -4.09
CA LEU A 110 -20.07 -26.89 -5.37
C LEU A 110 -19.55 -27.79 -6.49
N TYR A 111 -20.36 -28.04 -7.53
CA TYR A 111 -20.01 -28.97 -8.62
C TYR A 111 -19.88 -28.27 -9.97
N TYR A 112 -18.78 -28.53 -10.67
CA TYR A 112 -18.59 -28.17 -12.07
C TYR A 112 -18.42 -29.45 -12.89
N ASN A 113 -19.29 -29.66 -13.89
CA ASN A 113 -19.30 -30.86 -14.73
C ASN A 113 -19.28 -32.18 -13.92
N GLY A 114 -20.01 -32.24 -12.80
CA GLY A 114 -20.08 -33.41 -11.93
C GLY A 114 -18.88 -33.61 -11.00
N ILE A 115 -17.85 -32.76 -11.09
CA ILE A 115 -16.66 -32.79 -10.22
C ILE A 115 -16.84 -31.72 -9.14
N SER A 116 -16.59 -32.07 -7.87
CA SER A 116 -16.58 -31.08 -6.79
C SER A 116 -15.43 -30.10 -7.01
N LEU A 117 -15.70 -28.79 -6.92
CA LEU A 117 -14.68 -27.75 -7.05
C LEU A 117 -13.53 -27.95 -6.05
N GLU A 118 -13.82 -28.44 -4.86
CA GLU A 118 -12.82 -28.73 -3.81
C GLU A 118 -11.75 -29.74 -4.28
N GLN A 119 -12.09 -30.64 -5.21
CA GLN A 119 -11.16 -31.64 -5.74
C GLN A 119 -10.17 -31.08 -6.77
N ILE A 120 -10.49 -29.94 -7.37
CA ILE A 120 -9.66 -29.33 -8.42
C ILE A 120 -8.90 -28.10 -7.94
N ILE A 121 -9.24 -27.55 -6.78
CA ILE A 121 -8.54 -26.41 -6.16
C ILE A 121 -7.19 -26.87 -5.58
N ILE A 122 -6.10 -26.18 -5.93
CA ILE A 122 -4.76 -26.53 -5.42
C ILE A 122 -4.41 -25.78 -4.12
N SER A 123 -4.87 -24.53 -3.97
CA SER A 123 -4.83 -23.66 -2.77
C SER A 123 -4.51 -22.18 -3.11
N GLY A 124 -4.73 -21.30 -2.12
CA GLY A 124 -4.03 -20.02 -1.99
C GLY A 124 -4.65 -18.82 -2.69
N SER A 125 -5.80 -18.96 -3.35
CA SER A 125 -6.39 -17.88 -4.15
C SER A 125 -7.85 -18.08 -4.57
N THR A 126 -8.61 -18.93 -3.85
CA THR A 126 -10.05 -19.04 -4.06
C THR A 126 -10.78 -17.94 -3.30
N GLY A 127 -11.70 -17.24 -3.96
CA GLY A 127 -12.37 -16.09 -3.35
C GLY A 127 -13.65 -15.67 -4.05
N PHE A 128 -14.49 -14.97 -3.31
CA PHE A 128 -15.74 -14.39 -3.79
C PHE A 128 -15.58 -12.91 -4.13
N HIS A 129 -16.27 -12.50 -5.20
CA HIS A 129 -16.56 -11.11 -5.53
C HIS A 129 -18.06 -10.99 -5.78
N GLN A 130 -18.73 -10.03 -5.15
CA GLN A 130 -20.19 -9.99 -5.15
C GLN A 130 -20.75 -8.58 -5.33
N LEU A 131 -21.80 -8.46 -6.15
CA LEU A 131 -22.70 -7.33 -6.19
C LEU A 131 -24.15 -7.81 -6.22
N GLY A 132 -24.93 -7.49 -5.20
CA GLY A 132 -26.31 -7.99 -5.09
C GLY A 132 -26.34 -9.53 -5.11
N GLN A 133 -27.17 -10.13 -5.97
CA GLN A 133 -27.24 -11.60 -6.13
C GLN A 133 -26.16 -12.17 -7.05
N ASN A 134 -25.38 -11.34 -7.73
CA ASN A 134 -24.36 -11.80 -8.65
C ASN A 134 -23.06 -12.09 -7.90
N VAL A 135 -22.75 -13.39 -7.78
CA VAL A 135 -21.55 -13.88 -7.10
C VAL A 135 -20.59 -14.50 -8.11
N LEU A 136 -19.40 -13.93 -8.18
CA LEU A 136 -18.26 -14.44 -8.93
C LEU A 136 -17.34 -15.20 -7.98
N VAL A 137 -17.04 -16.45 -8.31
CA VAL A 137 -16.06 -17.30 -7.62
C VAL A 137 -14.83 -17.39 -8.49
N LYS A 138 -13.69 -16.92 -7.98
CA LYS A 138 -12.38 -17.15 -8.58
C LYS A 138 -11.77 -18.37 -7.91
N CYS A 139 -11.25 -19.32 -8.67
CA CYS A 139 -10.58 -20.52 -8.17
C CYS A 139 -9.21 -20.68 -8.82
N ASN A 140 -8.21 -21.06 -8.05
CA ASN A 140 -6.92 -21.52 -8.56
C ASN A 140 -6.89 -23.05 -8.56
N THR A 141 -6.89 -23.64 -9.76
CA THR A 141 -7.12 -25.06 -9.97
C THR A 141 -5.93 -25.74 -10.63
N THR A 142 -5.94 -27.08 -10.65
CA THR A 142 -5.00 -27.91 -11.43
C THR A 142 -5.00 -27.60 -12.92
N GLN A 143 -6.06 -26.99 -13.42
CA GLN A 143 -6.22 -26.60 -14.82
C GLN A 143 -6.04 -25.08 -15.04
N GLY A 144 -5.44 -24.39 -14.07
CA GLY A 144 -5.23 -22.94 -14.06
C GLY A 144 -6.31 -22.16 -13.30
N PHE A 145 -6.40 -20.85 -13.56
CA PHE A 145 -7.42 -20.00 -12.95
C PHE A 145 -8.76 -20.17 -13.64
N MET A 146 -9.79 -20.40 -12.84
CA MET A 146 -11.18 -20.51 -13.30
C MET A 146 -12.04 -19.47 -12.61
N PHE A 147 -12.99 -18.94 -13.36
CA PHE A 147 -13.96 -17.95 -12.90
C PHE A 147 -15.36 -18.53 -13.08
N PHE A 148 -16.11 -18.66 -12.00
CA PHE A 148 -17.45 -19.21 -12.00
C PHE A 148 -18.47 -18.16 -11.55
N GLN A 149 -19.64 -18.15 -12.17
CA GLN A 149 -20.82 -17.55 -11.55
C GLN A 149 -21.44 -18.57 -10.61
N LEU A 150 -21.58 -18.22 -9.33
CA LEU A 150 -22.37 -18.98 -8.37
C LEU A 150 -23.81 -18.47 -8.40
N LYS A 151 -24.75 -19.38 -8.61
CA LYS A 151 -26.18 -19.12 -8.77
C LYS A 151 -26.89 -19.24 -7.42
N GLU A 152 -28.13 -18.74 -7.38
CA GLU A 152 -28.98 -18.80 -6.18
C GLU A 152 -29.24 -20.23 -5.68
N ASP A 153 -29.32 -21.20 -6.60
CA ASP A 153 -29.46 -22.63 -6.30
C ASP A 153 -28.14 -23.32 -5.90
N LEU A 154 -27.07 -22.54 -5.67
CA LEU A 154 -25.72 -22.99 -5.37
C LEU A 154 -25.04 -23.78 -6.50
N SER A 155 -25.63 -23.79 -7.70
CA SER A 155 -24.94 -24.29 -8.90
C SER A 155 -23.88 -23.29 -9.36
N VAL A 156 -22.84 -23.79 -10.05
CA VAL A 156 -21.79 -22.95 -10.63
C VAL A 156 -21.78 -23.04 -12.15
N CYS A 157 -21.56 -21.92 -12.81
CA CYS A 157 -21.39 -21.82 -14.25
C CYS A 157 -20.00 -21.27 -14.56
N LEU A 158 -19.19 -21.99 -15.34
CA LEU A 158 -17.88 -21.50 -15.75
C LEU A 158 -18.05 -20.33 -16.73
N LEU A 159 -17.44 -19.20 -16.40
CA LEU A 159 -17.40 -18.00 -17.24
C LEU A 159 -16.11 -17.93 -18.04
N ALA A 160 -14.97 -18.24 -17.42
CA ALA A 160 -13.66 -18.16 -18.07
C ALA A 160 -12.63 -19.08 -17.40
N GLN A 161 -11.65 -19.55 -18.18
CA GLN A 161 -10.56 -20.41 -17.73
C GLN A 161 -9.23 -20.01 -18.38
N TYR A 162 -8.16 -20.02 -17.60
CA TYR A 162 -6.81 -19.62 -18.03
C TYR A 162 -5.76 -20.54 -17.43
N GLN A 163 -5.09 -21.32 -18.27
CA GLN A 163 -4.16 -22.37 -17.84
C GLN A 163 -2.82 -21.83 -17.30
N ASN A 164 -2.25 -20.79 -17.94
CA ASN A 164 -0.88 -20.35 -17.70
C ASN A 164 -0.76 -18.98 -17.01
N ASP A 165 -1.88 -18.32 -16.76
CA ASP A 165 -1.91 -16.97 -16.21
C ASP A 165 -2.22 -17.00 -14.71
N LYS A 166 -1.37 -16.35 -13.90
CA LYS A 166 -1.68 -16.10 -12.49
C LYS A 166 -2.38 -14.76 -12.34
N PHE A 167 -3.60 -14.77 -11.81
CA PHE A 167 -4.40 -13.57 -11.63
C PHE A 167 -4.39 -13.07 -10.18
N PHE A 168 -4.15 -11.77 -10.02
CA PHE A 168 -4.33 -11.04 -8.77
C PHE A 168 -5.61 -10.20 -8.89
N SER A 169 -6.40 -10.14 -7.81
CA SER A 169 -7.66 -9.40 -7.78
C SER A 169 -7.43 -7.98 -7.30
N THR A 170 -7.97 -7.00 -8.03
CA THR A 170 -8.16 -5.63 -7.56
C THR A 170 -9.65 -5.34 -7.68
N GLU A 171 -10.35 -5.22 -6.55
CA GLU A 171 -11.75 -4.79 -6.59
C GLU A 171 -11.81 -3.30 -6.89
N LEU A 172 -12.59 -2.94 -7.91
CA LEU A 172 -12.94 -1.55 -8.17
C LEU A 172 -14.35 -1.31 -7.62
N GLY A 173 -14.56 -0.13 -7.04
CA GLY A 173 -15.91 0.30 -6.68
C GLY A 173 -16.84 0.29 -7.90
N ASN A 174 -18.16 0.28 -7.64
CA ASN A 174 -19.23 0.38 -8.65
C ASN A 174 -19.49 -0.88 -9.49
N GLY A 175 -19.27 -2.07 -8.92
CA GLY A 175 -19.77 -3.32 -9.50
C GLY A 175 -18.83 -4.02 -10.47
N TYR A 176 -17.55 -3.65 -10.49
CA TYR A 176 -16.56 -4.27 -11.37
C TYR A 176 -15.50 -5.04 -10.59
N ALA A 177 -15.20 -6.27 -11.01
CA ALA A 177 -14.08 -7.04 -10.49
C ALA A 177 -12.97 -7.10 -11.55
N VAL A 178 -11.77 -6.62 -11.20
CA VAL A 178 -10.62 -6.60 -12.10
C VAL A 178 -9.61 -7.66 -11.67
N PHE A 179 -9.18 -8.47 -12.64
CA PHE A 179 -8.15 -9.48 -12.45
C PHE A 179 -6.98 -9.21 -13.38
N GLN A 180 -5.78 -9.12 -12.81
CA GLN A 180 -4.57 -8.81 -13.56
C GLN A 180 -3.59 -9.98 -13.50
N SER A 181 -3.08 -10.37 -14.67
CA SER A 181 -1.91 -11.25 -14.80
C SER A 181 -0.72 -10.46 -15.37
N LYS A 182 0.41 -11.15 -15.62
CA LYS A 182 1.57 -10.52 -16.26
C LYS A 182 1.25 -9.95 -17.63
N THR A 183 0.39 -10.63 -18.37
CA THR A 183 0.15 -10.47 -19.82
C THR A 183 -1.27 -9.97 -20.13
N LYS A 184 -2.21 -10.12 -19.19
CA LYS A 184 -3.64 -9.89 -19.41
C LYS A 184 -4.29 -9.12 -18.28
N GLN A 185 -5.41 -8.50 -18.62
CA GLN A 185 -6.38 -7.98 -17.66
C GLN A 185 -7.76 -8.50 -18.03
N ILE A 186 -8.51 -8.94 -17.03
CA ILE A 186 -9.91 -9.36 -17.16
C ILE A 186 -10.75 -8.43 -16.32
N LEU A 187 -11.81 -7.90 -16.90
CA LEU A 187 -12.83 -7.12 -16.22
C LEU A 187 -14.11 -7.94 -16.21
N PHE A 188 -14.66 -8.20 -15.02
CA PHE A 188 -16.02 -8.69 -14.86
C PHE A 188 -16.92 -7.53 -14.46
N ASP A 189 -17.99 -7.34 -15.21
CA ASP A 189 -19.13 -6.53 -14.80
C ASP A 189 -20.03 -7.41 -13.91
N LEU A 190 -20.03 -7.18 -12.60
CA LEU A 190 -20.83 -7.94 -11.65
C LEU A 190 -22.33 -7.58 -11.72
N THR A 191 -22.74 -6.55 -12.49
CA THR A 191 -24.16 -6.28 -12.73
C THR A 191 -24.75 -7.25 -13.76
N THR A 192 -23.97 -7.61 -14.78
CA THR A 192 -24.41 -8.49 -15.88
C THR A 192 -23.72 -9.85 -15.91
N MET A 193 -22.69 -10.05 -15.08
CA MET A 193 -21.77 -11.20 -15.10
C MET A 193 -21.06 -11.41 -16.44
N ARG A 194 -21.01 -10.38 -17.29
CA ARG A 194 -20.23 -10.37 -18.52
C ARG A 194 -18.77 -10.04 -18.20
N TYR A 195 -17.87 -10.51 -19.06
CA TYR A 195 -16.46 -10.19 -18.93
C TYR A 195 -15.84 -9.70 -20.24
N GLN A 196 -14.79 -8.90 -20.09
CA GLN A 196 -13.94 -8.44 -21.18
C GLN A 196 -12.50 -8.80 -20.85
N GLU A 197 -11.76 -9.28 -21.86
CA GLU A 197 -10.33 -9.56 -21.78
C GLU A 197 -9.58 -8.52 -22.61
N GLN A 198 -8.51 -7.96 -22.06
CA GLN A 198 -7.61 -7.04 -22.75
C GLN A 198 -6.15 -7.48 -22.59
N GLN A 199 -5.37 -7.33 -23.68
CA GLN A 199 -3.92 -7.46 -23.61
C GLN A 199 -3.31 -6.23 -22.92
N ARG A 200 -2.31 -6.45 -22.06
CA ARG A 200 -1.74 -5.40 -21.20
C ARG A 200 -1.09 -4.24 -21.97
N THR A 201 -0.78 -4.40 -23.25
CA THR A 201 -0.21 -3.36 -24.12
C THR A 201 -1.16 -2.18 -24.42
N GLN A 202 -2.42 -2.22 -23.99
CA GLN A 202 -3.41 -1.14 -24.17
C GLN A 202 -3.84 -0.43 -22.87
N VAL A 203 -3.16 -0.68 -21.74
CA VAL A 203 -3.60 -0.28 -20.38
C VAL A 203 -3.71 1.24 -20.15
N MET A 204 -2.92 2.06 -20.84
CA MET A 204 -2.91 3.52 -20.60
C MET A 204 -4.21 4.22 -21.02
N ASN A 205 -4.83 3.79 -22.13
CA ASN A 205 -6.08 4.38 -22.60
C ASN A 205 -7.28 3.95 -21.75
N PHE A 206 -7.20 2.75 -21.16
CA PHE A 206 -8.28 2.17 -20.37
C PHE A 206 -8.30 2.70 -18.93
N GLU A 207 -7.14 2.92 -18.28
CA GLU A 207 -7.08 3.63 -16.99
C GLU A 207 -7.61 5.06 -17.12
N LEU A 208 -7.37 5.72 -18.27
CA LEU A 208 -7.94 7.03 -18.60
C LEU A 208 -9.46 6.97 -18.81
N GLU A 209 -9.99 5.94 -19.48
CA GLU A 209 -11.44 5.73 -19.63
C GLU A 209 -12.14 5.46 -18.30
N ILE A 210 -11.58 4.59 -17.43
CA ILE A 210 -12.14 4.34 -16.10
C ILE A 210 -12.10 5.61 -15.24
N LYS A 211 -11.01 6.38 -15.30
CA LYS A 211 -10.92 7.65 -14.57
C LYS A 211 -11.96 8.65 -15.06
N LYS A 212 -12.19 8.72 -16.37
CA LYS A 212 -13.19 9.60 -17.00
C LYS A 212 -14.63 9.17 -16.66
N LEU A 213 -14.93 7.87 -16.72
CA LEU A 213 -16.23 7.31 -16.33
C LEU A 213 -16.55 7.57 -14.85
N ASN A 214 -15.55 7.44 -13.97
CA ASN A 214 -15.71 7.76 -12.55
C ASN A 214 -15.98 9.26 -12.31
N GLN A 215 -15.40 10.14 -13.14
CA GLN A 215 -15.58 11.58 -13.04
C GLN A 215 -16.97 12.00 -13.53
N ASP A 216 -17.38 11.58 -14.73
CA ASP A 216 -18.70 11.90 -15.31
C ASP A 216 -19.86 11.38 -14.43
N PHE A 217 -19.65 10.23 -13.76
CA PHE A 217 -20.63 9.68 -12.82
C PHE A 217 -20.72 10.47 -11.51
N SER A 218 -19.58 10.89 -10.94
CA SER A 218 -19.58 11.72 -9.71
C SER A 218 -20.34 13.03 -9.95
N GLU A 219 -20.10 13.67 -11.10
CA GLU A 219 -20.77 14.92 -11.49
C GLU A 219 -22.29 14.73 -11.69
N ASN A 220 -22.71 13.61 -12.29
CA ASN A 220 -24.13 13.28 -12.46
C ASN A 220 -24.84 12.95 -11.15
N ARG A 221 -24.18 12.20 -10.26
CA ARG A 221 -24.70 11.87 -8.93
C ARG A 221 -24.93 13.14 -8.12
N ASP A 222 -23.95 14.04 -8.10
CA ASP A 222 -24.03 15.28 -7.34
C ASP A 222 -25.13 16.20 -7.89
N ARG A 223 -25.35 16.20 -9.22
CA ARG A 223 -26.45 16.92 -9.87
C ARG A 223 -27.83 16.38 -9.48
N ILE A 224 -28.04 15.06 -9.52
CA ILE A 224 -29.31 14.42 -9.14
C ILE A 224 -29.59 14.61 -7.64
N HIS A 225 -28.55 14.49 -6.81
CA HIS A 225 -28.64 14.67 -5.37
C HIS A 225 -29.04 16.10 -5.00
N LYS A 226 -28.45 17.11 -5.67
CA LYS A 226 -28.80 18.52 -5.48
C LYS A 226 -30.25 18.82 -5.89
N GLN A 227 -30.69 18.30 -7.04
CA GLN A 227 -32.09 18.45 -7.51
C GLN A 227 -33.11 17.79 -6.57
N PHE A 228 -32.74 16.72 -5.88
CA PHE A 228 -33.60 16.04 -4.91
C PHE A 228 -33.69 16.81 -3.59
N ILE A 229 -32.58 17.35 -3.09
CA ILE A 229 -32.54 18.21 -1.88
C ILE A 229 -33.37 19.46 -2.11
N ASP A 230 -33.16 20.16 -3.23
CA ASP A 230 -33.86 21.41 -3.55
C ASP A 230 -35.39 21.21 -3.69
N LYS A 231 -35.85 19.99 -4.01
CA LYS A 231 -37.28 19.67 -4.17
C LYS A 231 -37.97 19.15 -2.91
N ASN A 232 -37.24 18.51 -2.00
CA ASN A 232 -37.86 17.71 -0.93
C ASN A 232 -37.43 18.11 0.49
N TYR A 233 -36.47 19.03 0.63
CA TYR A 233 -35.99 19.46 1.93
C TYR A 233 -36.55 20.83 2.31
N VAL A 234 -37.38 20.88 3.36
CA VAL A 234 -37.76 22.11 4.06
C VAL A 234 -37.00 22.11 5.39
N PRO A 235 -36.06 23.05 5.64
CA PRO A 235 -35.31 23.07 6.89
C PRO A 235 -36.26 23.34 8.06
N ILE A 236 -36.27 22.44 9.05
CA ILE A 236 -36.90 22.70 10.35
C ILE A 236 -35.84 23.32 11.25
N ASP A 237 -36.16 24.45 11.86
CA ASP A 237 -35.29 25.12 12.84
C ASP A 237 -35.23 24.30 14.14
N LEU A 238 -34.16 23.53 14.28
CA LEU A 238 -33.88 22.65 15.42
C LEU A 238 -33.82 23.40 16.77
N ASN A 239 -33.72 24.73 16.77
CA ASN A 239 -33.72 25.53 17.99
C ASN A 239 -35.09 25.55 18.71
N GLN A 240 -36.18 25.18 18.03
CA GLN A 240 -37.53 25.17 18.63
C GLN A 240 -37.89 23.85 19.33
N LEU A 241 -37.08 22.79 19.21
CA LEU A 241 -37.43 21.43 19.66
C LEU A 241 -36.55 20.88 20.79
N LEU A 242 -35.54 21.62 21.27
CA LEU A 242 -34.61 21.13 22.29
C LEU A 242 -34.98 21.62 23.70
N PRO A 243 -35.15 20.74 24.70
CA PRO A 243 -35.26 21.11 26.10
C PRO A 243 -34.03 21.91 26.57
N GLN A 244 -34.22 22.85 27.53
CA GLN A 244 -33.18 23.80 27.98
C GLN A 244 -31.83 23.17 28.39
N GLU A 245 -31.83 21.93 28.89
CA GLU A 245 -30.59 21.21 29.22
C GLU A 245 -29.79 20.77 27.99
N ALA A 246 -30.46 20.44 26.89
CA ALA A 246 -29.81 20.10 25.63
C ALA A 246 -29.19 21.35 24.95
N GLN A 247 -29.82 22.53 25.11
CA GLN A 247 -29.21 23.81 24.69
C GLN A 247 -27.93 24.13 25.48
N LYS A 248 -27.92 23.92 26.80
CA LYS A 248 -26.70 24.13 27.62
C LYS A 248 -25.56 23.18 27.23
N GLN A 249 -25.87 21.92 26.91
CA GLN A 249 -24.87 20.96 26.45
C GLN A 249 -24.35 21.30 25.04
N LEU A 250 -25.20 21.86 24.16
CA LEU A 250 -24.80 22.29 22.82
C LEU A 250 -23.81 23.47 22.87
N VAL A 251 -24.06 24.47 23.72
CA VAL A 251 -23.15 25.61 23.93
C VAL A 251 -21.79 25.12 24.46
N LYS A 252 -21.79 24.22 25.45
CA LYS A 252 -20.56 23.65 26.00
C LYS A 252 -19.77 22.83 24.97
N LYS A 253 -20.47 22.13 24.07
CA LYS A 253 -19.85 21.40 22.95
C LYS A 253 -19.22 22.36 21.93
N GLN A 254 -19.88 23.47 21.62
CA GLN A 254 -19.35 24.50 20.70
C GLN A 254 -18.11 25.20 21.28
N GLU A 255 -18.10 25.51 22.58
CA GLU A 255 -16.92 26.07 23.27
C GLU A 255 -15.72 25.11 23.23
N LEU A 256 -15.95 23.82 23.51
CA LEU A 256 -14.91 22.79 23.40
C LEU A 256 -14.39 22.64 21.96
N GLN A 257 -15.28 22.74 20.96
CA GLN A 257 -14.89 22.68 19.56
C GLN A 257 -14.00 23.86 19.14
N MET A 258 -14.30 25.06 19.65
CA MET A 258 -13.45 26.25 19.43
C MET A 258 -12.10 26.11 20.12
N GLN A 259 -12.05 25.58 21.34
CA GLN A 259 -10.79 25.31 22.06
C GLN A 259 -9.92 24.28 21.32
N ILE A 260 -10.49 23.17 20.87
CA ILE A 260 -9.78 22.16 20.07
C ILE A 260 -9.25 22.75 18.77
N SER A 261 -10.04 23.60 18.11
CA SER A 261 -9.63 24.28 16.88
C SER A 261 -8.53 25.32 17.10
N SER A 262 -8.43 25.89 18.30
CA SER A 262 -7.31 26.77 18.69
C SER A 262 -6.03 25.97 18.90
N VAL A 263 -6.09 24.91 19.72
CA VAL A 263 -4.94 24.03 20.01
C VAL A 263 -4.39 23.39 18.73
N ARG A 264 -5.27 22.97 17.81
CA ARG A 264 -4.86 22.42 16.53
C ARG A 264 -4.09 23.43 15.68
N ARG A 265 -4.52 24.69 15.63
CA ARG A 265 -3.82 25.76 14.90
C ARG A 265 -2.44 26.06 15.51
N GLU A 266 -2.32 26.04 16.84
CA GLU A 266 -1.03 26.19 17.53
C GLU A 266 -0.08 25.03 17.22
N MET A 267 -0.57 23.79 17.24
CA MET A 267 0.22 22.62 16.85
C MET A 267 0.66 22.65 15.39
N GLU A 268 -0.22 23.07 14.46
CA GLU A 268 0.12 23.20 13.04
C GLU A 268 1.18 24.30 12.82
N ALA A 269 1.10 25.41 13.56
CA ALA A 269 2.12 26.47 13.53
C ALA A 269 3.48 25.99 14.07
N GLN A 270 3.49 25.26 15.20
CA GLN A 270 4.72 24.66 15.74
C GLN A 270 5.33 23.64 14.79
N ASN A 271 4.50 22.80 14.15
CA ASN A 271 4.97 21.84 13.16
C ASN A 271 5.59 22.53 11.94
N GLY A 272 5.03 23.66 11.49
CA GLY A 272 5.62 24.50 10.45
C GLY A 272 7.00 25.05 10.85
N GLN A 273 7.17 25.50 12.10
CA GLN A 273 8.47 25.96 12.62
C GLN A 273 9.51 24.83 12.67
N PHE A 274 9.12 23.62 13.09
CA PHE A 274 10.03 22.47 13.08
C PHE A 274 10.48 22.09 11.66
N GLN A 275 9.59 22.18 10.66
CA GLN A 275 9.96 21.91 9.27
C GLN A 275 10.97 22.94 8.73
N LEU A 276 10.81 24.21 9.08
CA LEU A 276 11.76 25.26 8.71
C LEU A 276 13.14 25.01 9.34
N GLN A 277 13.19 24.71 10.63
CA GLN A 277 14.45 24.38 11.33
C GLN A 277 15.13 23.14 10.74
N LEU A 278 14.36 22.10 10.38
CA LEU A 278 14.90 20.91 9.74
C LEU A 278 15.50 21.23 8.36
N THR A 279 14.83 22.10 7.60
CA THR A 279 15.29 22.53 6.27
C THR A 279 16.60 23.32 6.37
N GLU A 280 16.69 24.25 7.32
CA GLU A 280 17.93 25.01 7.58
C GLU A 280 19.09 24.09 7.99
N MET A 281 18.82 23.10 8.85
CA MET A 281 19.83 22.13 9.29
C MET A 281 20.33 21.27 8.14
N MET A 282 19.43 20.80 7.27
CA MET A 282 19.77 20.05 6.07
C MET A 282 20.60 20.88 5.08
N GLN A 283 20.29 22.16 4.93
CA GLN A 283 21.07 23.07 4.09
C GLN A 283 22.49 23.26 4.65
N ASN A 284 22.62 23.51 5.95
CA ASN A 284 23.93 23.61 6.60
C ASN A 284 24.79 22.35 6.44
N LEU A 285 24.19 21.16 6.57
CA LEU A 285 24.88 19.89 6.34
C LEU A 285 25.35 19.75 4.89
N ARG A 286 24.55 20.21 3.93
CA ARG A 286 24.90 20.20 2.51
C ARG A 286 26.09 21.10 2.23
N ASP A 287 26.10 22.31 2.78
CA ASP A 287 27.17 23.28 2.61
C ASP A 287 28.48 22.78 3.25
N GLN A 288 28.41 22.18 4.44
CA GLN A 288 29.56 21.51 5.07
C GLN A 288 30.10 20.35 4.21
N SER A 289 29.24 19.54 3.62
CA SER A 289 29.64 18.43 2.74
C SER A 289 30.38 18.94 1.48
N GLN A 290 29.93 20.05 0.91
CA GLN A 290 30.59 20.70 -0.23
C GLN A 290 31.98 21.24 0.17
N LEU A 291 32.08 21.89 1.33
CA LEU A 291 33.36 22.39 1.84
C LEU A 291 34.38 21.25 2.06
N ILE A 292 33.95 20.14 2.66
CA ILE A 292 34.81 18.95 2.84
C ILE A 292 35.27 18.41 1.49
N SER A 293 34.40 18.42 0.48
CA SER A 293 34.75 17.94 -0.87
C SER A 293 35.80 18.83 -1.53
N GLN A 294 35.70 20.15 -1.37
CA GLN A 294 36.71 21.11 -1.85
C GLN A 294 38.05 20.92 -1.14
N GLN A 295 38.05 20.81 0.19
CA GLN A 295 39.27 20.57 0.97
C GLN A 295 39.96 19.25 0.56
N LYS A 296 39.20 18.18 0.29
CA LYS A 296 39.76 16.93 -0.21
C LYS A 296 40.47 17.09 -1.56
N LEU A 297 39.88 17.87 -2.47
CA LEU A 297 40.48 18.14 -3.77
C LEU A 297 41.77 18.95 -3.64
N GLU A 298 41.78 19.96 -2.77
CA GLU A 298 42.97 20.78 -2.49
C GLU A 298 44.11 19.93 -1.89
N ILE A 299 43.81 19.06 -0.93
CA ILE A 299 44.79 18.12 -0.36
C ILE A 299 45.35 17.19 -1.45
N GLN A 300 44.52 16.72 -2.38
CA GLN A 300 44.97 15.86 -3.47
C GLN A 300 45.92 16.60 -4.42
N ASN A 301 45.63 17.87 -4.74
CA ASN A 301 46.49 18.71 -5.57
C ASN A 301 47.83 18.98 -4.88
N LEU A 302 47.83 19.30 -3.58
CA LEU A 302 49.05 19.49 -2.80
C LEU A 302 49.91 18.23 -2.77
N LYS A 303 49.30 17.04 -2.63
CA LYS A 303 50.04 15.77 -2.71
C LYS A 303 50.74 15.57 -4.04
N LEU A 304 50.05 15.85 -5.15
CA LEU A 304 50.63 15.76 -6.49
C LEU A 304 51.79 16.74 -6.67
N GLN A 305 51.66 17.96 -6.13
CA GLN A 305 52.75 18.95 -6.17
C GLN A 305 53.98 18.48 -5.38
N ILE A 306 53.78 17.94 -4.17
CA ILE A 306 54.86 17.40 -3.35
C ILE A 306 55.56 16.23 -4.06
N GLU A 307 54.81 15.32 -4.69
CA GLU A 307 55.40 14.21 -5.46
C GLU A 307 56.23 14.71 -6.65
N HIS A 308 55.75 15.73 -7.36
CA HIS A 308 56.46 16.35 -8.46
C HIS A 308 57.78 17.03 -8.00
N GLU A 309 57.72 17.82 -6.92
CA GLU A 309 58.89 18.49 -6.34
C GLU A 309 59.92 17.48 -5.81
N LYS A 310 59.46 16.39 -5.20
CA LYS A 310 60.31 15.29 -4.75
C LYS A 310 61.03 14.64 -5.93
N SER A 311 60.30 14.28 -6.99
CA SER A 311 60.90 13.68 -8.20
C SER A 311 61.92 14.62 -8.84
N THR A 312 61.64 15.92 -8.90
CA THR A 312 62.56 16.93 -9.40
C THR A 312 63.84 17.00 -8.57
N SER A 313 63.71 17.00 -7.24
CA SER A 313 64.85 17.01 -6.32
C SER A 313 65.69 15.73 -6.44
N GLU A 314 65.06 14.56 -6.56
CA GLU A 314 65.76 13.28 -6.76
C GLU A 314 66.58 13.29 -8.06
N ASN A 315 66.03 13.84 -9.14
CA ASN A 315 66.75 14.00 -10.41
C ASN A 315 67.94 14.96 -10.28
N GLN A 316 67.79 16.08 -9.56
CA GLN A 316 68.89 17.01 -9.30
C GLN A 316 70.01 16.36 -8.48
N ILE A 317 69.68 15.59 -7.43
CA ILE A 317 70.65 14.85 -6.62
C ILE A 317 71.42 13.87 -7.50
N LYS A 318 70.73 13.11 -8.36
CA LYS A 318 71.37 12.15 -9.28
C LYS A 318 72.34 12.83 -10.25
N ASN A 319 71.97 13.99 -10.78
CA ASN A 319 72.85 14.77 -11.65
C ASN A 319 74.09 15.28 -10.90
N LEU A 320 73.94 15.78 -9.66
CA LEU A 320 75.06 16.21 -8.83
C LEU A 320 75.99 15.05 -8.47
N GLN A 321 75.45 13.87 -8.12
CA GLN A 321 76.24 12.67 -7.86
C GLN A 321 77.08 12.28 -9.09
N THR A 322 76.48 12.30 -10.28
CA THR A 322 77.17 12.02 -11.54
C THR A 322 78.31 13.03 -11.77
N GLN A 323 78.07 14.32 -11.50
CA GLN A 323 79.10 15.36 -11.64
C GLN A 323 80.25 15.19 -10.63
N ILE A 324 79.94 14.83 -9.38
CA ILE A 324 80.95 14.53 -8.35
C ILE A 324 81.83 13.36 -8.80
N GLU A 325 81.24 12.28 -9.30
CA GLU A 325 81.99 11.12 -9.78
C GLU A 325 82.92 11.48 -10.95
N LEU A 326 82.44 12.28 -11.90
CA LEU A 326 83.26 12.80 -13.00
C LEU A 326 84.44 13.63 -12.49
N ASN A 327 84.19 14.55 -11.54
CA ASN A 327 85.22 15.40 -10.96
C ASN A 327 86.25 14.58 -10.16
N THR A 328 85.82 13.60 -9.36
CA THR A 328 86.69 12.70 -8.61
C THR A 328 87.62 11.93 -9.53
N ASN A 329 87.07 11.31 -10.59
CA ASN A 329 87.86 10.63 -11.62
C ASN A 329 88.89 11.56 -12.28
N GLN A 330 88.56 12.84 -12.46
CA GLN A 330 89.46 13.84 -13.02
C GLN A 330 90.58 14.22 -12.03
N VAL A 331 90.27 14.37 -10.74
CA VAL A 331 91.26 14.62 -9.68
C VAL A 331 92.21 13.44 -9.55
N GLU A 332 91.72 12.20 -9.57
CA GLU A 332 92.56 11.00 -9.55
C GLU A 332 93.51 10.94 -10.75
N LYS A 333 93.02 11.28 -11.94
CA LYS A 333 93.87 11.42 -13.14
C LYS A 333 94.95 12.49 -12.96
N TYR A 334 94.63 13.64 -12.38
CA TYR A 334 95.62 14.69 -12.12
C TYR A 334 96.64 14.26 -11.06
N LYS A 335 96.21 13.58 -10.00
CA LYS A 335 97.08 13.04 -8.96
C LYS A 335 98.08 12.03 -9.53
N ALA A 336 97.60 11.07 -10.32
CA ALA A 336 98.46 10.10 -10.99
C ALA A 336 99.46 10.78 -11.95
N LYS A 337 99.05 11.86 -12.62
CA LYS A 337 99.93 12.65 -13.49
C LYS A 337 100.97 13.44 -12.69
N SER A 338 100.61 13.99 -11.53
CA SER A 338 101.57 14.68 -10.64
C SER A 338 102.57 13.73 -9.99
N GLU A 339 102.14 12.53 -9.58
CA GLU A 339 103.03 11.50 -9.00
C GLU A 339 104.10 11.06 -10.01
N LYS A 340 103.73 10.92 -11.29
CA LYS A 340 104.69 10.70 -12.39
C LYS A 340 105.67 11.86 -12.59
N LEU A 341 105.25 13.09 -12.34
CA LEU A 341 106.07 14.29 -12.46
C LEU A 341 107.07 14.43 -11.30
N VAL A 342 106.67 14.07 -10.08
CA VAL A 342 107.55 14.06 -8.89
C VAL A 342 108.67 13.02 -9.06
N LEU A 343 108.37 11.85 -9.60
CA LEU A 343 109.39 10.84 -9.94
C LEU A 343 110.39 11.34 -11.00
N PHE A 344 109.97 12.24 -11.89
CA PHE A 344 110.82 12.80 -12.94
C PHE A 344 111.74 13.95 -12.46
N VAL A 345 111.46 14.53 -11.28
CA VAL A 345 112.25 15.64 -10.68
C VAL A 345 113.18 15.13 -9.56
N ALA A 346 112.97 13.90 -9.10
CA ALA A 346 113.82 13.24 -8.09
C ALA A 346 115.01 12.45 -8.69
N ASP A 347 114.99 12.22 -10.00
CA ASP A 347 116.15 11.87 -10.84
C ASP A 347 116.83 13.15 -11.35
#